data_AF-G4YLP0-F1
#
_entry.id   AF-G4YLP0-F1
#
_cell.length_a   1.000
_cell.length_b   1.000
_cell.length_c   1.000
_cell.angle_alpha   90.00
_cell.angle_beta   90.00
_cell.angle_gamma   90.00
#
_symmetry.space_group_name_H-M   'P 1'
#
loop_
_entity.id
_entity.type
_entity.pdbx_description
1 polymer ?
#
loop_
_entity_poly.entity_id
_entity_poly.type
_entity_poly.pdbx_seq_one_letter_code
_entity_poly.pdbx_strand_id
1 'polypeptide(L)'
;MAQGTQEALFEAKELDSTMEDMALWVHARVVPLKWQRQVLTHLKPIYQQMTFCRDELVRGWGLLHPPFYEPNIDSFERRLRFFERSVQLLASAVEECKTKLLEAEALAACRYIQLWVRRLLAKRGFYTKVIKLTYHHRGLISGMFDSIVGNSKLTARRPAQSITLEYPRSDKNWDSFS
;
A
#
# COMPACT_ATOMS: atom_id res chain seq x y z
N MET A 1 8.47 -33.09 17.52
CA MET A 1 8.19 -32.07 18.56
C MET A 1 9.37 -31.13 18.76
N ALA A 2 10.57 -31.62 19.13
CA ALA A 2 11.74 -30.77 19.36
C ALA A 2 12.16 -29.94 18.13
N GLN A 3 12.25 -30.56 16.95
CA GLN A 3 12.59 -29.87 15.71
C GLN A 3 11.58 -28.77 15.35
N GLY A 4 10.27 -29.08 15.32
CA GLY A 4 9.25 -28.07 15.02
C GLY A 4 9.20 -26.92 16.04
N THR A 5 9.48 -27.21 17.32
CA THR A 5 9.61 -26.16 18.35
C THR A 5 10.80 -25.24 18.05
N GLN A 6 11.94 -25.82 17.68
CA GLN A 6 13.15 -25.09 17.35
C GLN A 6 12.97 -24.23 16.08
N GLU A 7 12.37 -24.79 15.03
CA GLU A 7 12.05 -24.07 13.78
C GLU A 7 11.14 -22.87 14.06
N ALA A 8 10.03 -23.06 14.77
CA ALA A 8 9.11 -21.98 15.12
C ALA A 8 9.77 -20.88 15.97
N LEU A 9 10.68 -21.24 16.87
CA LEU A 9 11.44 -20.27 17.67
C LEU A 9 12.44 -19.48 16.83
N PHE A 10 13.08 -20.11 15.84
CA PHE A 10 13.95 -19.40 14.90
C PHE A 10 13.16 -18.43 14.03
N GLU A 11 12.06 -18.88 13.44
CA GLU A 11 11.17 -18.01 12.65
C GLU A 11 10.67 -16.81 13.46
N ALA A 12 10.23 -17.04 14.70
CA ALA A 12 9.82 -15.95 15.59
C ALA A 12 10.97 -14.97 15.89
N LYS A 13 12.22 -15.46 15.96
CA LYS A 13 13.39 -14.60 16.19
C LYS A 13 13.73 -13.74 14.98
N GLU A 14 13.56 -14.26 13.76
CA GLU A 14 13.68 -13.47 12.53
C GLU A 14 12.53 -12.44 12.39
N LEU A 15 11.33 -12.79 12.87
CA LEU A 15 10.22 -11.85 12.92
C LEU A 15 10.42 -10.75 13.97
N ASP A 16 11.08 -11.02 15.10
CA ASP A 16 11.46 -9.99 16.07
C ASP A 16 12.32 -8.90 15.42
N SER A 17 13.41 -9.29 14.75
CA SER A 17 14.29 -8.31 14.09
C SER A 17 13.55 -7.55 12.99
N THR A 18 12.71 -8.25 12.22
CA THR A 18 11.86 -7.62 11.21
C THR A 18 10.89 -6.59 11.83
N MET A 19 10.33 -6.88 13.01
CA MET A 19 9.41 -5.99 13.71
C MET A 19 10.13 -4.80 14.38
N GLU A 20 11.34 -5.00 14.89
CA GLU A 20 12.21 -3.93 15.41
C GLU A 20 12.55 -2.92 14.29
N ASP A 21 12.87 -3.42 13.10
CA ASP A 21 13.21 -2.59 11.94
C ASP A 21 11.97 -2.02 11.20
N MET A 22 10.77 -2.54 11.49
CA MET A 22 9.55 -2.18 10.76
C MET A 22 9.24 -0.68 10.81
N ALA A 23 9.49 -0.03 11.95
CA ALA A 23 9.28 1.41 12.08
C ALA A 23 10.17 2.18 11.10
N LEU A 24 11.47 1.87 11.05
CA LEU A 24 12.42 2.47 10.13
C LEU A 24 12.03 2.17 8.68
N TRP A 25 11.70 0.91 8.38
CA TRP A 25 11.33 0.47 7.05
C TRP A 25 10.10 1.21 6.51
N VAL A 26 9.05 1.38 7.33
CA VAL A 26 7.83 2.10 6.95
C VAL A 26 8.09 3.60 6.80
N HIS A 27 8.92 4.19 7.66
CA HIS A 27 9.26 5.61 7.58
C HIS A 27 10.12 5.97 6.38
N ALA A 28 10.91 5.03 5.85
CA ALA A 28 11.68 5.22 4.63
C ALA A 28 10.82 5.27 3.35
N ARG A 29 9.52 4.90 3.42
CA ARG A 29 8.62 4.84 2.27
C ARG A 29 8.00 6.19 1.94
N VAL A 30 7.91 6.51 0.65
CA VAL A 30 7.27 7.73 0.12
C VAL A 30 5.76 7.55 0.02
N VAL A 31 5.11 7.39 1.17
CA VAL A 31 3.66 7.23 1.32
C VAL A 31 3.08 8.22 2.35
N PRO A 32 1.76 8.47 2.37
CA PRO A 32 1.16 9.35 3.37
C PRO A 32 1.43 8.89 4.81
N LEU A 33 1.76 9.83 5.71
CA LEU A 33 2.02 9.55 7.13
C LEU A 33 0.89 8.77 7.84
N LYS A 34 -0.37 8.98 7.41
CA LYS A 34 -1.52 8.23 7.93
C LYS A 34 -1.37 6.73 7.68
N TRP A 35 -0.89 6.33 6.50
CA TRP A 35 -0.73 4.94 6.11
C TRP A 35 0.43 4.30 6.88
N GLN A 36 1.53 5.04 7.06
CA GLN A 36 2.65 4.60 7.89
C GLN A 36 2.17 4.23 9.30
N ARG A 37 1.39 5.12 9.94
CA ARG A 37 0.81 4.87 11.27
C ARG A 37 -0.14 3.68 11.30
N GLN A 38 -0.97 3.52 10.27
CA GLN A 38 -1.93 2.41 10.18
C GLN A 38 -1.24 1.05 10.13
N VAL A 39 -0.15 0.92 9.36
CA VAL A 39 0.63 -0.32 9.29
C VAL A 39 1.22 -0.68 10.65
N LEU A 40 1.88 0.26 11.32
CA LEU A 40 2.45 0.01 12.66
C LEU A 40 1.36 -0.29 13.70
N THR A 41 0.22 0.39 13.63
CA THR A 41 -0.91 0.14 14.54
C THR A 41 -1.54 -1.23 14.30
N HIS A 42 -1.59 -1.70 13.04
CA HIS A 42 -2.13 -3.00 12.68
C HIS A 42 -1.22 -4.16 13.11
N LEU A 43 0.10 -4.04 12.89
CA LEU A 43 1.06 -5.10 13.20
C LEU A 43 1.34 -5.24 14.70
N LYS A 44 1.29 -4.14 15.47
CA LYS A 44 1.58 -4.13 16.91
C LYS A 44 0.84 -5.20 17.73
N PRO A 45 -0.50 -5.31 17.68
CA PRO A 45 -1.22 -6.33 18.47
C PRO A 45 -0.88 -7.76 18.03
N ILE A 46 -0.62 -7.99 16.74
CA ILE A 46 -0.25 -9.32 16.20
C ILE A 46 1.13 -9.74 16.74
N TYR A 47 2.08 -8.79 16.76
CA TYR A 47 3.40 -9.01 17.35
C TYR A 47 3.33 -9.28 18.86
N GLN A 48 2.50 -8.53 19.59
CA GLN A 48 2.26 -8.76 21.02
C GLN A 48 1.67 -10.15 21.30
N GLN A 49 0.79 -10.64 20.42
CA GLN A 49 0.26 -11.99 20.52
C GLN A 49 1.34 -13.05 20.30
N MET A 50 2.18 -12.91 19.27
CA MET A 50 3.28 -13.85 19.02
C MET A 50 4.26 -13.91 20.20
N THR A 51 4.66 -12.77 20.73
CA THR A 51 5.57 -12.68 21.89
C THR A 51 4.95 -13.30 23.14
N PHE A 52 3.66 -13.04 23.41
CA PHE A 52 2.94 -13.71 24.50
C PHE A 52 2.92 -15.23 24.34
N CYS A 53 2.60 -15.74 23.14
CA CYS A 53 2.58 -17.18 22.87
C CYS A 53 3.97 -17.82 23.03
N ARG A 54 5.03 -17.11 22.62
CA ARG A 54 6.42 -17.55 22.83
C ARG A 54 6.74 -17.69 24.31
N ASP A 55 6.43 -16.67 25.11
CA ASP A 55 6.74 -16.67 26.54
C ASP A 55 5.99 -17.80 27.27
N GLU A 56 4.73 -18.05 26.91
CA GLU A 56 3.95 -19.17 27.45
C GLU A 56 4.46 -20.55 27.01
N LEU A 57 5.03 -20.65 25.80
CA LEU A 57 5.68 -21.86 25.32
C LEU A 57 6.98 -22.14 26.08
N VAL A 58 7.82 -21.11 26.25
CA VAL A 58 9.10 -21.21 27.00
C VAL A 58 8.85 -21.57 28.46
N ARG A 59 7.86 -20.95 29.12
CA ARG A 59 7.43 -21.35 30.48
C ARG A 59 6.93 -22.79 30.51
N GLY A 60 6.25 -23.22 29.46
CA GLY A 60 5.76 -24.59 29.29
C GLY A 60 6.87 -25.63 29.15
N TRP A 61 8.12 -25.26 28.85
CA TRP A 61 9.23 -26.21 28.71
C TRP A 61 9.48 -27.00 30.01
N GLY A 62 9.24 -26.38 31.17
CA GLY A 62 9.30 -27.06 32.47
C GLY A 62 8.44 -28.34 32.53
N LEU A 63 7.33 -28.36 31.79
CA LEU A 63 6.39 -29.49 31.73
C LEU A 63 6.94 -30.71 30.98
N LEU A 64 8.01 -30.54 30.20
CA LEU A 64 8.69 -31.61 29.46
C LEU A 64 9.75 -32.34 30.29
N HIS A 65 9.99 -31.93 31.54
CA HIS A 65 10.94 -32.62 32.41
C HIS A 65 10.31 -33.87 33.04
N PRO A 66 11.11 -34.89 33.37
CA PRO A 66 10.63 -36.03 34.15
C PRO A 66 9.97 -35.59 35.48
N PRO A 67 8.89 -36.25 35.92
CA PRO A 67 8.24 -37.42 35.30
C PRO A 67 7.40 -37.03 34.07
N PHE A 68 7.55 -37.78 32.98
CA PHE A 68 6.82 -37.51 31.73
C PHE A 68 5.35 -37.90 31.88
N TYR A 69 4.50 -36.91 32.17
CA TYR A 69 3.05 -37.08 32.23
C TYR A 69 2.42 -36.71 30.88
N GLU A 70 1.62 -37.60 30.29
CA GLU A 70 0.93 -37.34 29.00
C GLU A 70 0.14 -36.02 28.96
N PRO A 71 -0.62 -35.63 30.02
CA PRO A 71 -1.35 -34.34 30.01
C PRO A 71 -0.44 -33.11 29.89
N ASN A 72 0.79 -33.20 30.40
CA ASN A 72 1.79 -32.12 30.31
C ASN A 72 2.33 -31.99 28.90
N ILE A 73 2.56 -33.12 28.22
CA ILE A 73 3.00 -33.18 26.83
C ILE A 73 1.90 -32.61 25.92
N ASP A 74 0.65 -33.02 26.11
CA ASP A 74 -0.51 -32.50 25.36
C ASP A 74 -0.68 -30.99 25.52
N SER A 75 -0.52 -30.49 26.76
CA SER A 75 -0.59 -29.07 27.06
C SER A 75 0.51 -28.29 26.34
N PHE A 76 1.74 -28.82 26.34
CA PHE A 76 2.87 -28.24 25.62
C PHE A 76 2.62 -28.22 24.10
N GLU A 77 2.16 -29.33 23.51
CA GLU A 77 1.83 -29.39 22.09
C GLU A 77 0.77 -28.37 21.68
N ARG A 78 -0.28 -28.19 22.49
CA ARG A 78 -1.31 -27.18 22.22
C ARG A 78 -0.71 -25.78 22.20
N ARG A 79 0.14 -25.45 23.17
CA ARG A 79 0.85 -24.16 23.22
C ARG A 79 1.72 -23.96 21.99
N LEU A 80 2.44 -25.00 21.58
CA LEU A 80 3.28 -24.98 20.37
C LEU A 80 2.45 -24.66 19.13
N ARG A 81 1.31 -25.35 18.92
CA ARG A 81 0.42 -25.08 17.78
C ARG A 81 -0.15 -23.66 17.77
N PHE A 82 -0.47 -23.10 18.95
CA PHE A 82 -0.90 -21.70 19.04
C PHE A 82 0.22 -20.71 18.71
N PHE A 83 1.44 -21.02 19.14
CA PHE A 83 2.62 -20.22 18.82
C PHE A 83 2.92 -20.26 17.32
N GLU A 84 2.98 -21.43 16.69
CA GLU A 84 3.18 -21.60 15.25
C GLU A 84 2.17 -20.79 14.42
N ARG A 85 0.88 -20.85 14.79
CA ARG A 85 -0.16 -20.05 14.15
C ARG A 85 0.07 -18.55 14.30
N SER A 86 0.56 -18.11 15.45
CA SER A 86 0.84 -16.70 15.71
C SER A 86 2.05 -16.20 14.92
N VAL A 87 3.07 -17.05 14.74
CA VAL A 87 4.22 -16.80 13.87
C VAL A 87 3.77 -16.63 12.42
N GLN A 88 2.99 -17.59 11.89
CA GLN A 88 2.46 -17.53 10.52
C GLN A 88 1.57 -16.30 10.28
N LEU A 89 0.73 -15.96 11.27
CA LEU A 89 -0.13 -14.78 11.20
C LEU A 89 0.70 -13.49 11.12
N LEU A 90 1.75 -13.36 11.93
CA LEU A 90 2.61 -12.19 11.88
C LEU A 90 3.39 -12.11 10.57
N ALA A 91 3.98 -13.22 10.12
CA ALA A 91 4.73 -13.28 8.85
C ALA A 91 3.85 -12.86 7.66
N SER A 92 2.64 -13.42 7.55
CA SER A 92 1.70 -13.07 6.48
C SER A 92 1.25 -11.61 6.56
N ALA A 93 0.93 -11.10 7.75
CA ALA A 93 0.52 -9.71 7.92
C ALA A 93 1.65 -8.72 7.57
N VAL A 94 2.90 -9.06 7.92
CA VAL A 94 4.08 -8.26 7.56
C VAL A 94 4.24 -8.19 6.05
N GLU A 95 4.22 -9.32 5.35
CA GLU A 95 4.39 -9.36 3.89
C GLU A 95 3.23 -8.69 3.15
N GLU A 96 2.00 -8.84 3.63
CA GLU A 96 0.84 -8.13 3.09
C GLU A 96 0.99 -6.61 3.24
N CYS A 97 1.41 -6.14 4.41
CA CYS A 97 1.66 -4.72 4.66
C CYS A 97 2.78 -4.17 3.76
N LYS A 98 3.88 -4.92 3.62
CA LYS A 98 4.99 -4.53 2.74
C LYS A 98 4.54 -4.41 1.30
N THR A 99 3.83 -5.42 0.79
CA THR A 99 3.34 -5.46 -0.60
C THR A 99 2.43 -4.29 -0.89
N LYS A 100 1.42 -4.05 -0.06
CA LYS A 100 0.49 -2.92 -0.23
C LYS A 100 1.18 -1.57 -0.18
N LEU A 101 2.18 -1.41 0.69
CA LEU A 101 2.95 -0.17 0.77
C LEU A 101 3.79 0.07 -0.49
N LEU A 102 4.45 -0.96 -1.00
CA LEU A 102 5.24 -0.88 -2.24
C LEU A 102 4.36 -0.56 -3.46
N GLU A 103 3.20 -1.19 -3.57
CA GLU A 103 2.23 -0.90 -4.63
C GLU A 103 1.74 0.55 -4.58
N ALA A 104 1.43 1.04 -3.37
CA ALA A 104 0.99 2.41 -3.17
C ALA A 104 2.08 3.43 -3.49
N GLU A 105 3.33 3.15 -3.11
CA GLU A 105 4.51 3.96 -3.43
C GLU A 105 4.74 4.01 -4.95
N ALA A 106 4.68 2.88 -5.64
CA ALA A 106 4.80 2.81 -7.09
C ALA A 106 3.71 3.62 -7.80
N LEU A 107 2.45 3.50 -7.34
CA LEU A 107 1.33 4.25 -7.88
C LEU A 107 1.46 5.77 -7.64
N ALA A 108 1.95 6.17 -6.46
CA ALA A 108 2.24 7.57 -6.15
C ALA A 108 3.36 8.13 -7.03
N ALA A 109 4.44 7.38 -7.23
CA ALA A 109 5.55 7.75 -8.11
C ALA A 109 5.07 7.95 -9.56
N CYS A 110 4.27 7.01 -10.09
CA CYS A 110 3.67 7.12 -11.42
C CYS A 110 2.83 8.40 -11.57
N ARG A 111 1.97 8.71 -10.58
CA ARG A 111 1.17 9.94 -10.58
C ARG A 111 2.04 11.19 -10.54
N TYR A 112 3.12 11.17 -9.77
CA TYR A 112 4.05 12.29 -9.70
C TYR A 112 4.76 12.54 -11.04
N ILE A 113 5.26 11.48 -11.69
CA ILE A 113 5.87 11.56 -13.03
C ILE A 113 4.85 12.13 -14.02
N GLN A 114 3.62 11.62 -14.04
CA GLN A 114 2.56 12.13 -14.92
C GLN A 114 2.29 13.63 -14.68
N LEU A 115 2.19 14.07 -13.43
CA LEU A 115 2.00 15.48 -13.09
C LEU A 115 3.19 16.34 -13.51
N TRP A 116 4.42 15.85 -13.31
CA TRP A 116 5.64 16.54 -13.72
C TRP A 116 5.71 16.69 -15.25
N VAL A 117 5.47 15.62 -16.01
CA VAL A 117 5.42 15.63 -17.47
C VAL A 117 4.35 16.61 -17.96
N ARG A 118 3.15 16.60 -17.37
CA ARG A 118 2.09 17.55 -17.70
C ARG A 118 2.52 19.00 -17.49
N ARG A 119 3.18 19.31 -16.37
CA ARG A 119 3.71 20.66 -16.09
C ARG A 119 4.79 21.06 -17.10
N LEU A 120 5.67 20.14 -17.49
CA LEU A 120 6.71 20.39 -18.48
C LEU A 120 6.11 20.69 -19.87
N LEU A 121 5.16 19.86 -20.31
CA LEU A 121 4.46 20.02 -21.58
C LEU A 121 3.62 21.30 -21.61
N ALA A 122 2.95 21.66 -20.51
CA ALA A 122 2.24 22.93 -20.39
C ALA A 122 3.17 24.15 -20.58
N LYS A 123 4.36 24.13 -19.97
CA LYS A 123 5.39 25.18 -20.18
C LYS A 123 5.84 25.28 -21.63
N ARG A 124 5.86 24.17 -22.36
CA ARG A 124 6.23 24.09 -23.78
C ARG A 124 5.09 24.43 -24.74
N GLY A 125 3.93 24.86 -24.23
CA GLY A 125 2.78 25.19 -25.07
C GLY A 125 2.08 23.97 -25.69
N PHE A 126 2.34 22.76 -25.19
CA PHE A 126 1.71 21.56 -25.73
C PHE A 126 0.22 21.50 -25.43
N TYR A 127 -0.28 22.11 -24.35
CA TYR A 127 -1.70 22.08 -23.98
C TYR A 127 -2.47 23.36 -24.31
N THR A 128 -1.86 24.33 -24.99
CA THR A 128 -2.33 25.74 -24.96
C THR A 128 -3.32 26.14 -26.04
N LYS A 129 -4.05 25.21 -26.68
CA LYS A 129 -5.18 25.62 -27.53
C LYS A 129 -6.38 25.99 -26.66
N VAL A 130 -6.41 27.25 -26.23
CA VAL A 130 -7.53 27.84 -25.48
C VAL A 130 -8.70 28.04 -26.43
N ILE A 131 -9.73 27.21 -26.32
CA ILE A 131 -11.00 27.39 -27.04
C ILE A 131 -11.98 28.10 -26.10
N LYS A 132 -12.56 29.22 -26.55
CA LYS A 132 -13.67 29.88 -25.84
C LYS A 132 -14.98 29.23 -26.28
N LEU A 133 -15.58 28.43 -25.41
CA LEU A 133 -16.91 27.88 -25.65
C LEU A 133 -17.98 28.87 -25.15
N THR A 134 -18.95 29.20 -26.00
CA THR A 134 -20.18 29.91 -25.62
C THR A 134 -21.25 28.92 -25.16
N TYR A 135 -22.35 29.41 -24.56
CA TYR A 135 -23.44 28.58 -24.04
C TYR A 135 -24.00 27.57 -25.06
N HIS A 136 -24.08 27.94 -26.34
CA HIS A 136 -24.58 27.09 -27.43
C HIS A 136 -23.64 25.96 -27.85
N HIS A 137 -22.37 26.00 -27.42
CA HIS A 137 -21.40 24.92 -27.65
C HIS A 137 -21.44 23.82 -26.58
N ARG A 138 -22.32 23.96 -25.57
CA ARG A 138 -22.59 22.89 -24.59
C ARG A 138 -23.35 21.76 -25.29
N GLY A 139 -22.63 20.68 -25.61
CA GLY A 139 -23.22 19.45 -26.16
C GLY A 139 -22.83 19.13 -27.61
N LEU A 140 -22.14 20.03 -28.31
CA LEU A 140 -21.73 19.82 -29.70
C LEU A 140 -20.55 18.84 -29.87
N ILE A 141 -19.88 18.45 -28.79
CA ILE A 141 -18.75 17.53 -28.86
C ILE A 141 -19.03 16.34 -27.92
N SER A 142 -19.62 15.30 -28.49
CA SER A 142 -19.77 13.98 -27.88
C SER A 142 -18.40 13.47 -27.41
N GLY A 143 -18.31 12.99 -26.16
CA GLY A 143 -17.06 12.49 -25.57
C GLY A 143 -16.12 13.54 -24.95
N MET A 144 -16.39 14.85 -25.07
CA MET A 144 -15.58 15.89 -24.38
C MET A 144 -15.90 16.05 -22.90
N PHE A 145 -17.09 15.61 -22.48
CA PHE A 145 -17.52 15.60 -21.08
C PHE A 145 -17.32 14.24 -20.41
N ASP A 146 -16.85 13.24 -21.16
CA ASP A 146 -16.26 12.04 -20.58
C ASP A 146 -14.88 12.43 -20.07
N SER A 147 -14.89 13.07 -18.91
CA SER A 147 -13.69 13.44 -18.18
C SER A 147 -12.88 12.19 -17.89
N ILE A 148 -11.99 11.80 -18.80
CA ILE A 148 -10.84 10.99 -18.43
C ILE A 148 -10.01 11.92 -17.54
N VAL A 149 -10.12 11.68 -16.23
CA VAL A 149 -9.48 12.48 -15.19
C VAL A 149 -7.99 12.61 -15.50
N GLY A 150 -7.58 13.80 -15.95
CA GLY A 150 -6.17 14.16 -16.18
C GLY A 150 -5.77 14.58 -17.61
N ASN A 151 -6.63 14.45 -18.63
CA ASN A 151 -6.26 14.85 -20.00
C ASN A 151 -6.71 16.26 -20.40
N SER A 152 -7.71 16.81 -19.72
CA SER A 152 -8.23 18.16 -19.97
C SER A 152 -8.32 18.95 -18.67
N LYS A 153 -7.90 20.22 -18.71
CA LYS A 153 -8.12 21.17 -17.62
C LYS A 153 -9.30 22.06 -17.99
N LEU A 154 -10.49 21.71 -17.50
CA LEU A 154 -11.67 22.56 -17.63
C LEU A 154 -11.58 23.70 -16.61
N THR A 155 -11.46 24.94 -17.08
CA THR A 155 -11.55 26.11 -16.20
C THR A 155 -12.80 26.90 -16.56
N ALA A 156 -13.81 26.89 -15.66
CA ALA A 156 -15.05 27.62 -15.85
C ALA A 156 -14.98 29.00 -15.17
N ARG A 157 -14.99 30.09 -15.97
CA ARG A 157 -15.14 31.45 -15.43
C ARG A 157 -16.62 31.85 -15.46
N ARG A 158 -17.31 31.66 -14.33
CA ARG A 158 -18.74 31.97 -14.16
C ARG A 158 -19.17 33.39 -14.60
N PRO A 159 -18.39 34.47 -14.40
CA PRO A 159 -18.81 35.82 -14.79
C PRO A 159 -18.87 36.06 -16.31
N ALA A 160 -18.08 35.31 -17.09
CA ALA A 160 -17.92 35.57 -18.53
C ALA A 160 -18.65 34.53 -19.41
N GLN A 161 -19.41 33.60 -18.81
CA GLN A 161 -19.98 32.42 -19.46
C GLN A 161 -19.01 31.68 -20.40
N SER A 162 -17.71 31.82 -20.16
CA SER A 162 -16.66 31.27 -21.00
C SER A 162 -16.04 30.07 -20.31
N ILE A 163 -15.99 28.95 -21.02
CA ILE A 163 -15.28 27.75 -20.59
C ILE A 163 -13.96 27.73 -21.36
N THR A 164 -12.84 27.63 -20.65
CA THR A 164 -11.51 27.43 -21.23
C THR A 164 -11.14 25.96 -21.14
N LEU A 165 -10.72 25.43 -22.27
CA LEU A 165 -10.34 24.03 -22.45
C LEU A 165 -8.92 23.99 -23.03
N GLU A 166 -8.07 23.15 -22.45
CA GLU A 166 -6.66 22.99 -22.82
C GLU A 166 -6.48 21.58 -23.43
N TYR A 167 -5.95 21.49 -24.65
CA TYR A 167 -5.72 20.24 -25.39
C TYR A 167 -4.31 20.13 -25.96
N PRO A 168 -3.78 18.90 -26.15
CA PRO A 168 -2.57 18.67 -26.91
C PRO A 168 -2.64 19.37 -28.28
N ARG A 169 -1.63 20.18 -28.59
CA ARG A 169 -1.48 20.84 -29.89
C ARG A 169 -1.06 19.80 -30.92
N SER A 170 -2.02 19.12 -31.54
CA SER A 170 -1.76 18.33 -32.75
C SER A 170 -1.83 19.27 -33.95
N ASP A 171 -0.75 19.98 -34.25
CA ASP A 171 -0.72 20.83 -35.44
C ASP A 171 -0.68 20.01 -36.76
N LYS A 172 -0.64 18.65 -36.74
CA LYS A 172 -0.51 17.84 -37.97
C LYS A 172 -1.19 16.46 -38.13
N ASN A 173 -1.84 15.81 -37.15
CA ASN A 173 -2.12 14.35 -37.29
C ASN A 173 -3.57 13.87 -37.05
N TRP A 174 -4.61 14.60 -37.48
CA TRP A 174 -5.98 14.03 -37.45
C TRP A 174 -6.76 14.03 -38.78
N ASP A 175 -6.18 14.53 -39.87
CA ASP A 175 -6.81 14.46 -41.20
C ASP A 175 -6.36 13.22 -42.02
N SER A 176 -5.66 12.26 -41.42
CA SER A 176 -5.19 11.04 -42.09
C SER A 176 -5.91 9.76 -41.64
N PHE A 177 -7.22 9.85 -41.50
CA PHE A 177 -8.13 8.71 -41.69
C PHE A 177 -9.25 9.13 -42.66
N SER A 178 -8.85 9.30 -43.92
CA SER A 178 -9.74 9.19 -45.09
C SER A 178 -9.16 8.13 -46.01
#